data_AF-A0A846C7I6-F1
#
_entry.id   AF-A0A846C7I6-F1
#
_cell.length_a   1.000
_cell.length_b   1.000
_cell.length_c   1.000
_cell.angle_alpha   90.00
_cell.angle_beta   90.00
_cell.angle_gamma   90.00
#
_symmetry.space_group_name_H-M   'P 1'
#
loop_
_entity.id
_entity.type
_entity.pdbx_description
1 polymer ?
#
loop_
_entity_poly.entity_id
_entity_poly.type
_entity_poly.pdbx_seq_one_letter_code
_entity_poly.pdbx_strand_id
1 'polypeptide(L)'
;MSVLISDETLRACQMEATEFRQEIALLLFQVGKLTIGHASHLAQMSPNAFREILKQRHIPVYSYDVEDFELDLKNLRELGRL
;
A
#
# COMPACT_ATOMS: atom_id res chain seq x y z
N MET A 1 -7.26 -8.62 -19.56
CA MET A 1 -7.36 -9.98 -18.97
C MET A 1 -7.85 -9.82 -17.55
N SER A 2 -8.87 -10.56 -17.13
CA SER A 2 -9.39 -10.54 -15.75
C SER A 2 -8.92 -11.78 -14.99
N VAL A 3 -8.70 -11.63 -13.68
CA VAL A 3 -8.47 -12.74 -12.75
C VAL A 3 -9.73 -12.91 -11.91
N LEU A 4 -10.26 -14.13 -11.86
CA LEU A 4 -11.44 -14.47 -11.06
C LEU A 4 -10.99 -15.24 -9.82
N ILE A 5 -11.44 -14.79 -8.64
CA ILE A 5 -11.23 -15.49 -7.37
C ILE A 5 -12.49 -16.28 -7.07
N SER A 6 -12.36 -17.59 -6.86
CA SER A 6 -13.50 -18.47 -6.60
C SER A 6 -13.97 -18.37 -5.14
N ASP A 7 -15.24 -18.69 -4.90
CA ASP A 7 -15.80 -18.79 -3.55
C ASP A 7 -15.07 -19.84 -2.71
N GLU A 8 -14.53 -20.89 -3.33
CA GLU A 8 -13.72 -21.90 -2.65
C GLU A 8 -12.48 -21.27 -2.03
N THR A 9 -11.77 -20.40 -2.77
CA THR A 9 -10.61 -19.67 -2.24
C THR A 9 -11.03 -18.73 -1.10
N LEU A 10 -12.13 -17.99 -1.26
CA LEU A 10 -12.62 -17.09 -0.20
C LEU A 10 -12.99 -17.85 1.09
N ARG A 11 -13.67 -18.99 0.95
CA ARG A 11 -14.01 -19.88 2.08
C ARG A 11 -12.76 -20.47 2.75
N ALA A 12 -11.75 -20.86 1.96
CA ALA A 12 -10.50 -21.36 2.50
C ALA A 12 -9.75 -20.31 3.34
N CYS A 13 -9.82 -19.04 2.93
CA CYS A 13 -9.29 -17.92 3.70
C CYS A 13 -10.20 -17.47 4.86
N GLN A 14 -11.42 -17.99 4.95
CA GLN A 14 -12.46 -17.53 5.89
C GLN A 14 -12.72 -16.02 5.79
N MET A 15 -12.77 -15.51 4.56
CA MET A 15 -12.96 -14.09 4.28
C MET A 15 -14.14 -13.85 3.36
N GLU A 16 -14.85 -12.76 3.60
CA GLU A 16 -15.77 -12.20 2.61
C GLU A 16 -15.01 -11.58 1.44
N ALA A 17 -15.66 -11.46 0.29
CA ALA A 17 -15.03 -10.92 -0.92
C ALA A 17 -14.51 -9.48 -0.74
N THR A 18 -15.18 -8.68 0.10
CA THR A 18 -14.77 -7.31 0.46
C THR A 18 -13.51 -7.30 1.31
N GLU A 19 -13.43 -8.18 2.31
CA GLU A 19 -12.27 -8.32 3.19
C GLU A 19 -11.04 -8.78 2.40
N PHE A 20 -11.22 -9.80 1.55
CA PHE A 20 -10.17 -10.29 0.68
C PHE A 20 -9.61 -9.18 -0.23
N ARG A 21 -10.48 -8.38 -0.86
CA ARG A 21 -10.04 -7.24 -1.70
C ARG A 21 -9.24 -6.22 -0.91
N GLN A 22 -9.66 -5.91 0.31
CA GLN A 22 -8.95 -4.98 1.18
C GLN A 22 -7.56 -5.53 1.56
N GLU A 23 -7.46 -6.79 1.96
CA GLU A 23 -6.18 -7.41 2.34
C GLU A 23 -5.21 -7.47 1.14
N ILE A 24 -5.70 -7.80 -0.06
CA ILE A 24 -4.87 -7.78 -1.28
C ILE A 24 -4.42 -6.34 -1.61
N ALA A 25 -5.30 -5.35 -1.47
CA ALA A 25 -4.94 -3.95 -1.69
C ALA A 25 -3.86 -3.47 -0.71
N LEU A 26 -3.97 -3.84 0.57
CA LEU A 26 -2.98 -3.51 1.60
C LEU A 26 -1.63 -4.17 1.29
N LEU A 27 -1.62 -5.46 0.96
CA LEU A 27 -0.41 -6.19 0.59
C LEU A 27 0.30 -5.53 -0.60
N LEU A 28 -0.44 -5.27 -1.68
CA LEU A 28 0.12 -4.68 -2.90
C LEU A 28 0.59 -3.23 -2.71
N PHE A 29 -0.06 -2.48 -1.83
CA PHE A 29 0.42 -1.16 -1.42
C PHE A 29 1.73 -1.27 -0.63
N GLN A 30 1.78 -2.16 0.36
CA GLN A 30 2.94 -2.33 1.24
C GLN A 30 4.20 -2.76 0.48
N VAL A 31 4.05 -3.59 -0.56
CA VAL A 31 5.18 -3.99 -1.43
C VAL A 31 5.46 -3.00 -2.57
N GLY A 32 4.86 -1.80 -2.55
CA GLY A 32 5.10 -0.74 -3.53
C GLY A 32 4.57 -1.03 -4.94
N LYS A 33 3.69 -2.02 -5.12
CA LYS A 33 3.13 -2.39 -6.43
C LYS A 33 1.92 -1.55 -6.81
N LEU A 34 1.15 -1.06 -5.83
CA LEU A 34 0.04 -0.15 -6.04
C LEU A 34 0.28 1.18 -5.33
N THR A 35 -0.02 2.28 -6.03
CA THR A 35 -0.13 3.58 -5.39
C THR A 35 -1.39 3.64 -4.52
N ILE A 36 -1.45 4.59 -3.60
CA ILE A 36 -2.58 4.71 -2.68
C ILE A 36 -3.93 4.81 -3.39
N GLY A 37 -4.00 5.49 -4.54
CA GLY A 37 -5.24 5.64 -5.32
C GLY A 37 -5.69 4.33 -5.96
N HIS A 38 -4.75 3.53 -6.49
CA HIS A 38 -5.08 2.22 -7.06
C HIS A 38 -5.44 1.21 -5.97
N ALA A 39 -4.72 1.23 -4.84
CA ALA A 39 -5.00 0.37 -3.70
C ALA A 39 -6.38 0.68 -3.10
N SER A 40 -6.72 1.96 -2.90
CA SER A 40 -8.05 2.35 -2.39
C SER A 40 -9.18 1.97 -3.35
N HIS A 41 -8.95 2.09 -4.66
CA HIS A 41 -9.91 1.66 -5.68
C HIS A 41 -10.12 0.13 -5.66
N LEU A 42 -9.04 -0.66 -5.54
CA LEU A 42 -9.13 -2.12 -5.42
C LEU A 42 -9.90 -2.53 -4.15
N ALA A 43 -9.66 -1.83 -3.04
CA ALA A 43 -10.36 -2.02 -1.78
C ALA A 43 -11.80 -1.43 -1.77
N GLN A 44 -12.25 -0.84 -2.88
CA GLN A 44 -13.59 -0.25 -3.06
C GLN A 44 -13.92 0.83 -2.01
N MET A 45 -12.95 1.68 -1.68
CA MET A 45 -13.12 2.75 -0.70
C MET A 45 -12.42 4.04 -1.11
N SER A 46 -12.70 5.12 -0.39
CA SER A 46 -12.03 6.39 -0.62
C SER A 46 -10.55 6.32 -0.21
N PRO A 47 -9.66 7.12 -0.83
CA PRO A 47 -8.25 7.19 -0.43
C PRO A 47 -8.08 7.55 1.06
N ASN A 48 -8.97 8.36 1.62
CA ASN A 48 -8.92 8.74 3.04
C ASN A 48 -9.26 7.56 3.95
N ALA A 49 -10.30 6.78 3.62
CA ALA A 49 -10.63 5.56 4.38
C ALA A 49 -9.48 4.55 4.34
N PHE A 50 -8.83 4.41 3.17
CA PHE A 50 -7.67 3.54 3.03
C PHE A 50 -6.47 4.01 3.89
N ARG A 51 -6.21 5.32 3.95
CA ARG A 51 -5.18 5.91 4.85
C ARG A 51 -5.44 5.58 6.32
N GLU A 52 -6.69 5.64 6.76
CA GLU A 52 -7.04 5.29 8.15
C GLU A 52 -6.76 3.81 8.44
N ILE A 53 -7.02 2.90 7.50
CA ILE A 53 -6.69 1.48 7.67
C ILE A 53 -5.18 1.27 7.71
N LEU A 54 -4.41 1.91 6.82
CA LEU A 54 -2.95 1.85 6.85
C LEU A 54 -2.42 2.29 8.23
N LYS A 55 -2.96 3.38 8.78
CA LYS A 55 -2.61 3.87 10.11
C LYS A 55 -2.95 2.86 11.21
N GLN A 56 -4.14 2.28 11.20
CA GLN A 56 -4.56 1.25 12.17
C GLN A 56 -3.67 -0.01 12.11
N ARG A 57 -3.21 -0.37 10.91
CA ARG A 57 -2.35 -1.53 10.66
C ARG A 57 -0.86 -1.21 10.78
N HIS A 58 -0.49 0.01 11.16
CA HIS A 58 0.90 0.48 11.25
C HIS A 58 1.69 0.33 9.94
N ILE A 59 1.00 0.44 8.80
CA ILE A 59 1.64 0.44 7.48
C ILE A 59 2.00 1.89 7.13
N PRO A 60 3.28 2.21 6.92
CA PRO A 60 3.70 3.56 6.60
C PRO A 60 3.15 3.98 5.24
N VAL A 61 2.57 5.18 5.18
CA VAL A 61 2.04 5.76 3.93
C VAL A 61 3.17 6.13 2.97
N TYR A 62 4.36 6.41 3.51
CA TYR A 62 5.58 6.70 2.80
C TYR A 62 6.69 5.84 3.39
N SER A 63 7.34 5.04 2.55
CA SER A 63 8.58 4.35 2.92
C SER A 63 9.71 5.33 2.61
N TYR A 64 10.41 5.77 3.64
CA TYR A 64 11.65 6.51 3.53
C TYR A 64 12.74 5.58 4.04
N ASP A 65 13.64 5.16 3.15
CA ASP A 65 14.74 4.27 3.51
C ASP A 65 16.06 5.03 3.73
N VAL A 66 17.11 4.29 4.03
CA VAL A 66 18.43 4.87 4.29
C VAL A 66 19.01 5.43 2.99
N GLU A 67 18.71 4.79 1.87
CA GLU A 67 19.12 5.20 0.54
C GLU A 67 18.50 6.55 0.15
N ASP A 68 17.20 6.75 0.42
CA ASP A 68 16.52 8.05 0.27
C ASP A 68 17.20 9.13 1.12
N PHE A 69 17.54 8.78 2.38
CA PHE A 69 18.25 9.70 3.29
C PHE A 69 19.65 10.05 2.80
N GLU A 70 20.41 9.08 2.32
CA GLU A 70 21.75 9.29 1.76
C GLU A 70 21.71 10.15 0.50
N LEU A 71 20.68 9.95 -0.35
CA LEU A 71 20.45 10.78 -1.52
C LEU A 71 20.16 12.24 -1.13
N ASP A 72 19.33 12.47 -0.12
CA ASP A 72 19.07 13.81 0.40
C ASP A 72 20.34 14.48 0.95
N LEU A 73 21.16 13.75 1.72
CA LEU A 73 22.45 14.27 2.21
C LEU A 73 23.39 14.64 1.06
N LYS A 74 23.44 13.80 0.01
CA LYS A 74 24.24 14.10 -1.19
C LYS A 74 23.74 15.37 -1.86
N ASN A 75 22.43 15.47 -2.10
CA ASN A 75 21.81 16.64 -2.73
C ASN A 75 22.08 17.93 -1.92
N LEU A 76 21.99 17.85 -0.59
CA LEU A 76 22.24 19.01 0.28
C LEU A 76 23.71 19.46 0.24
N ARG A 77 24.67 18.53 0.19
CA ARG A 77 26.10 18.85 0.01
C ARG A 77 26.37 19.50 -1.35
N GLU A 78 25.77 18.98 -2.42
CA GLU A 78 25.91 19.56 -3.77
C GLU A 78 25.32 20.98 -3.86
N LEU A 79 24.26 21.25 -3.09
CA LEU A 79 23.65 22.57 -2.96
C LEU A 79 24.38 23.50 -1.99
N GLY A 80 25.44 23.05 -1.30
CA GLY A 80 26.17 23.82 -0.29
C GLY A 80 25.34 24.17 0.95
N ARG A 81 24.34 23.34 1.28
CA ARG A 81 23.42 23.52 2.43
C ARG A 81 23.76 22.60 3.61
N LEU A 82 24.87 21.88 3.50
CA LEU A 82 25.46 20.95 4.47
C LEU A 82 26.97 21.00 4.30
#